data_AF-A0A9X1NN27-F1
#
_entry.id   AF-A0A9X1NN27-F1
#
_cell.length_a   1.000
_cell.length_b   1.000
_cell.length_c   1.000
_cell.angle_alpha   90.00
_cell.angle_beta   90.00
_cell.angle_gamma   90.00
#
_symmetry.space_group_name_H-M   'P 1'
#
loop_
_entity.id
_entity.type
_entity.pdbx_description
1 polymer ?
#
loop_
_entity_poly.entity_id
_entity_poly.type
_entity_poly.pdbx_seq_one_letter_code
_entity_poly.pdbx_strand_id
1 'polypeptide(L)'
;MGDERSGSGAGRSAAGFVLAHAGVRQRTLDEAMFDPRHARARFTRFRLQLFTGPGLRPVAVVTQAVGEGLSLTNGAERFAEAVWSRFFADDPQPPLWIQILLMGEGSRTRFTPVQFTVAGAHQLASPPRWCQSLSSEQLAQLVGGPVETGRGPYTLPQRPAEPVAVLEPAWVLALPRPDSDADRACNSRTVSTRQALLRQVWPRRGPGACTRPATCWYHGGDWHLVSGTALRLLAAARAENIAREDILHVVLERGRELVTGWEMEALESLLIEPIHPQREDGTFVNGRHRTRVMLETGVRRTLIE
;
A
#
# COMPACT_ATOMS: atom_id res chain seq x y z
N MET A 1 -18.17 35.46 -22.71
CA MET A 1 -18.59 34.37 -23.63
C MET A 1 -17.39 33.45 -23.78
N GLY A 2 -17.12 32.68 -22.73
CA GLY A 2 -17.10 31.20 -22.78
C GLY A 2 -15.64 30.75 -22.90
N ASP A 3 -15.06 29.88 -22.08
CA ASP A 3 -15.66 28.69 -21.50
C ASP A 3 -14.80 28.25 -20.31
N GLU A 4 -15.41 28.20 -19.12
CA GLU A 4 -14.89 27.53 -17.94
C GLU A 4 -14.86 26.03 -18.21
N ARG A 5 -13.67 25.42 -18.33
CA ARG A 5 -13.56 23.96 -18.26
C ARG A 5 -13.32 23.51 -16.83
N SER A 6 -14.45 23.34 -16.15
CA SER A 6 -14.64 22.51 -14.97
C SER A 6 -14.21 21.05 -15.20
N GLY A 7 -13.70 20.42 -14.14
CA GLY A 7 -14.00 19.01 -13.88
C GLY A 7 -12.85 18.00 -13.87
N SER A 8 -11.80 18.20 -13.05
CA SER A 8 -10.91 17.11 -12.63
C SER A 8 -11.32 16.62 -11.24
N GLY A 9 -11.64 15.33 -11.13
CA GLY A 9 -12.31 14.69 -9.99
C GLY A 9 -11.69 14.98 -8.62
N ALA A 10 -12.56 15.30 -7.66
CA ALA A 10 -12.23 15.56 -6.26
C ALA A 10 -11.69 14.30 -5.55
N GLY A 11 -10.40 14.01 -5.72
CA GLY A 11 -9.61 13.49 -4.61
C GLY A 11 -9.55 14.61 -3.57
N ARG A 12 -10.07 14.42 -2.36
CA ARG A 12 -9.90 15.43 -1.31
C ARG A 12 -8.40 15.59 -1.08
N SER A 13 -7.90 16.82 -1.30
CA SER A 13 -6.50 17.15 -1.10
C SER A 13 -6.08 16.83 0.34
N ALA A 14 -4.80 16.51 0.54
CA ALA A 14 -4.22 16.35 1.88
C ALA A 14 -4.58 17.54 2.81
N ALA A 15 -4.57 18.75 2.25
CA ALA A 15 -4.97 19.97 2.95
C ALA A 15 -6.43 19.95 3.41
N GLY A 16 -7.38 19.51 2.55
CA GLY A 16 -8.78 19.39 2.92
C GLY A 16 -9.04 18.33 3.99
N PHE A 17 -8.27 17.24 3.98
CA PHE A 17 -8.32 16.22 5.05
C PHE A 17 -7.85 16.78 6.40
N VAL A 18 -6.72 17.49 6.41
CA VAL A 18 -6.19 18.12 7.65
C VAL A 18 -7.14 19.19 8.16
N LEU A 19 -7.62 20.09 7.30
CA LEU A 19 -8.56 21.15 7.69
C LEU A 19 -9.84 20.61 8.33
N ALA A 20 -10.34 19.46 7.88
CA ALA A 20 -11.55 18.86 8.42
C ALA A 20 -11.37 18.17 9.79
N HIS A 21 -10.14 17.87 10.19
CA HIS A 21 -9.87 16.99 11.33
C HIS A 21 -8.78 17.49 12.29
N ALA A 22 -8.08 18.58 11.96
CA ALA A 22 -7.06 19.19 12.79
C ALA A 22 -7.64 19.61 14.14
N GLY A 23 -6.84 19.46 15.17
CA GLY A 23 -7.25 19.77 16.54
C GLY A 23 -6.21 19.26 17.53
N VAL A 24 -6.21 19.89 18.70
CA VAL A 24 -5.27 19.55 19.77
C VAL A 24 -5.66 18.20 20.35
N ARG A 25 -4.78 17.20 20.16
CA ARG A 25 -4.89 15.88 20.77
C ARG A 25 -3.67 15.63 21.65
N GLN A 26 -3.82 14.74 22.62
CA GLN A 26 -2.73 14.21 23.42
C GLN A 26 -2.43 12.79 22.98
N ARG A 27 -1.15 12.41 22.97
CA ARG A 27 -0.75 11.02 22.76
C ARG A 27 -1.12 10.21 23.99
N THR A 28 -2.16 9.38 23.88
CA THR A 28 -2.66 8.56 24.99
C THR A 28 -2.12 7.13 24.97
N LEU A 29 -1.61 6.68 23.82
CA LEU A 29 -0.95 5.38 23.69
C LEU A 29 0.29 5.51 22.80
N ASP A 30 1.33 4.78 23.17
CA ASP A 30 2.50 4.51 22.33
C ASP A 30 2.95 3.06 22.55
N GLU A 31 2.35 2.14 21.80
CA GLU A 31 2.65 0.72 21.88
C GLU A 31 3.66 0.36 20.80
N ALA A 32 4.90 0.07 21.21
CA ALA A 32 5.97 -0.27 20.28
C ALA A 32 5.71 -1.57 19.50
N MET A 33 4.82 -2.44 19.97
CA MET A 33 4.69 -3.81 19.46
C MET A 33 3.23 -4.24 19.40
N PHE A 34 2.39 -3.38 18.82
CA PHE A 34 0.98 -3.70 18.66
C PHE A 34 0.84 -4.97 17.81
N ASP A 35 0.11 -5.92 18.38
CA ASP A 35 -0.15 -7.22 17.78
C ASP A 35 -1.66 -7.38 17.59
N PRO A 36 -2.15 -7.41 16.33
CA PRO A 36 -3.56 -7.40 16.03
C PRO A 36 -4.23 -8.77 16.24
N ARG A 37 -3.82 -9.58 17.24
CA ARG A 37 -4.09 -11.04 17.46
C ARG A 37 -5.52 -11.58 17.29
N HIS A 38 -6.51 -10.77 16.96
CA HIS A 38 -7.81 -11.19 16.43
C HIS A 38 -7.85 -11.32 14.90
N ALA A 39 -6.82 -10.84 14.19
CA ALA A 39 -6.64 -11.09 12.77
C ALA A 39 -5.88 -12.42 12.60
N ARG A 40 -6.42 -13.38 11.86
CA ARG A 40 -5.74 -14.59 11.32
C ARG A 40 -4.38 -14.35 10.60
N ALA A 41 -3.83 -13.14 10.60
CA ALA A 41 -2.48 -12.81 10.17
C ALA A 41 -1.51 -13.15 11.31
N ARG A 42 -1.13 -14.44 11.41
CA ARG A 42 -0.03 -14.82 12.31
C ARG A 42 1.20 -14.02 11.86
N PHE A 43 1.79 -13.26 12.79
CA PHE A 43 3.10 -12.56 12.69
C PHE A 43 3.16 -11.08 12.25
N THR A 44 2.06 -10.34 12.06
CA THR A 44 2.19 -8.88 11.84
C THR A 44 2.37 -8.11 13.13
N ARG A 45 3.36 -7.21 13.18
CA ARG A 45 3.54 -6.25 14.28
C ARG A 45 3.87 -4.87 13.73
N PHE A 46 3.49 -3.83 14.45
CA PHE A 46 3.82 -2.45 14.14
C PHE A 46 3.78 -1.60 15.42
N ARG A 47 4.42 -0.43 15.38
CA ARG A 47 4.23 0.57 16.42
C ARG A 47 2.88 1.25 16.22
N LEU A 48 2.12 1.39 17.30
CA LEU A 48 0.84 2.09 17.32
C LEU A 48 0.92 3.30 18.26
N GLN A 49 0.70 4.50 17.72
CA GLN A 49 0.52 5.72 18.51
C GLN A 49 -0.93 6.19 18.38
N LEU A 50 -1.61 6.37 19.52
CA LEU A 50 -2.98 6.90 19.55
C LEU A 50 -2.97 8.32 20.10
N PHE A 51 -3.68 9.19 19.39
CA PHE A 51 -3.88 10.58 19.78
C PHE A 51 -5.38 10.84 19.94
N THR A 52 -5.79 11.33 21.11
CA THR A 52 -7.20 11.63 21.42
C THR A 52 -7.35 13.05 21.96
N GLY A 53 -8.53 13.63 21.80
CA GLY A 53 -8.85 14.95 22.32
C GLY A 53 -10.36 15.10 22.49
N PRO A 54 -10.84 15.96 23.41
CA PRO A 54 -12.27 16.13 23.66
C PRO A 54 -13.04 16.52 22.39
N GLY A 55 -14.10 15.77 22.06
CA GLY A 55 -14.95 16.04 20.88
C GLY A 55 -14.28 15.80 19.54
N LEU A 56 -13.04 15.29 19.51
CA LEU A 56 -12.29 15.03 18.29
C LEU A 56 -12.24 13.54 18.00
N ARG A 57 -12.39 13.18 16.73
CA ARG A 57 -12.16 11.80 16.27
C ARG A 57 -10.70 11.39 16.58
N PRO A 58 -10.46 10.23 17.21
CA PRO A 58 -9.10 9.76 17.49
C PRO A 58 -8.25 9.63 16.23
N VAL A 59 -6.93 9.75 16.36
CA VAL A 59 -5.96 9.51 15.28
C VAL A 59 -5.05 8.35 15.70
N ALA A 60 -4.96 7.34 14.84
CA ALA A 60 -4.01 6.24 14.96
C ALA A 60 -2.89 6.45 13.93
N VAL A 61 -1.67 6.63 14.41
CA VAL A 61 -0.47 6.59 13.58
C VAL A 61 0.18 5.23 13.77
N VAL A 62 0.38 4.52 12.66
CA VAL A 62 0.98 3.19 12.66
C VAL A 62 2.26 3.17 11.86
N THR A 63 3.32 2.64 12.46
CA THR A 63 4.65 2.59 11.87
C THR A 63 5.14 1.16 11.78
N GLN A 64 5.45 0.70 10.57
CA GLN A 64 5.94 -0.65 10.30
C GLN A 64 7.22 -0.61 9.48
N ALA A 65 8.19 -1.43 9.86
CA ALA A 65 9.40 -1.68 9.07
C ALA A 65 9.22 -2.88 8.12
N VAL A 66 10.02 -2.91 7.06
CA VAL A 66 10.06 -4.07 6.15
C VAL A 66 10.33 -5.36 6.94
N GLY A 67 9.60 -6.43 6.60
CA GLY A 67 9.76 -7.75 7.24
C GLY A 67 8.91 -7.99 8.49
N GLU A 68 8.13 -7.01 8.95
CA GLU A 68 7.25 -7.15 10.13
C GLU A 68 5.89 -7.82 9.84
N GLY A 69 5.88 -8.82 8.95
CA GLY A 69 4.68 -9.58 8.56
C GLY A 69 3.88 -8.92 7.42
N LEU A 70 2.57 -9.18 7.38
CA LEU A 70 1.66 -8.56 6.39
C LEU A 70 1.76 -7.03 6.47
N SER A 71 1.94 -6.37 5.32
CA SER A 71 2.13 -4.92 5.29
C SER A 71 0.90 -4.14 5.76
N LEU A 72 1.12 -2.96 6.34
CA LEU A 72 0.05 -2.03 6.74
C LEU A 72 -0.90 -1.72 5.59
N THR A 73 -0.43 -1.73 4.35
CA THR A 73 -1.27 -1.52 3.16
C THR A 73 -2.19 -2.71 2.92
N ASN A 74 -1.66 -3.94 2.93
CA ASN A 74 -2.46 -5.14 2.65
C ASN A 74 -3.39 -5.54 3.80
N GLY A 75 -3.04 -5.18 5.05
CA GLY A 75 -3.84 -5.47 6.23
C GLY A 75 -4.62 -4.27 6.78
N ALA A 76 -4.71 -3.16 6.03
CA ALA A 76 -5.19 -1.87 6.52
C ALA A 76 -6.52 -1.94 7.26
N GLU A 77 -7.55 -2.53 6.63
CA GLU A 77 -8.88 -2.69 7.23
C GLU A 77 -8.79 -3.50 8.52
N ARG A 78 -8.16 -4.67 8.48
CA ARG A 78 -8.09 -5.62 9.61
C ARG A 78 -7.36 -5.02 10.81
N PHE A 79 -6.31 -4.25 10.56
CA PHE A 79 -5.55 -3.58 11.62
C PHE A 79 -6.33 -2.41 12.20
N ALA A 80 -6.98 -1.60 11.37
CA ALA A 80 -7.83 -0.51 11.82
C ALA A 80 -9.06 -1.02 12.60
N GLU A 81 -9.70 -2.11 12.17
CA GLU A 81 -10.77 -2.82 12.89
C GLU A 81 -10.29 -3.30 14.27
N ALA A 82 -9.10 -3.91 14.34
CA ALA A 82 -8.54 -4.40 15.59
C ALA A 82 -8.25 -3.25 16.58
N VAL A 83 -7.70 -2.13 16.09
CA VAL A 83 -7.47 -0.93 16.92
C VAL A 83 -8.79 -0.31 17.35
N TRP A 84 -9.75 -0.18 16.44
CA TRP A 84 -11.08 0.38 16.72
C TRP A 84 -11.79 -0.44 17.80
N SER A 85 -11.90 -1.76 17.62
CA SER A 85 -12.55 -2.65 18.58
C SER A 85 -11.84 -2.69 19.93
N ARG A 86 -10.52 -2.49 19.99
CA ARG A 86 -9.75 -2.63 21.24
C ARG A 86 -9.70 -1.35 22.07
N PHE A 87 -9.60 -0.20 21.43
CA PHE A 87 -9.36 1.08 22.13
C PHE A 87 -10.51 2.07 22.03
N PHE A 88 -11.40 1.89 21.06
CA PHE A 88 -12.47 2.84 20.73
C PHE A 88 -13.80 2.09 20.50
N ALA A 89 -14.07 1.08 21.33
CA ALA A 89 -15.20 0.16 21.15
C ALA A 89 -16.59 0.87 21.22
N ASP A 90 -16.63 2.02 21.88
CA ASP A 90 -17.85 2.82 22.03
C ASP A 90 -17.97 3.90 20.94
N ASP A 91 -16.91 4.13 20.16
CA ASP A 91 -16.91 5.14 19.11
C ASP A 91 -17.66 4.63 17.86
N PRO A 92 -18.55 5.43 17.26
CA PRO A 92 -19.31 5.03 16.07
C PRO A 92 -18.49 4.98 14.78
N GLN A 93 -17.23 5.44 14.81
CA GLN A 93 -16.32 5.48 13.67
C GLN A 93 -14.92 5.03 14.09
N PRO A 94 -14.14 4.39 13.19
CA PRO A 94 -12.77 4.02 13.50
C PRO A 94 -11.90 5.27 13.72
N PRO A 95 -10.72 5.16 14.35
CA PRO A 95 -9.77 6.27 14.35
C PRO A 95 -9.41 6.70 12.91
N LEU A 96 -9.01 7.95 12.74
CA LEU A 96 -8.33 8.40 11.53
C LEU A 96 -7.00 7.65 11.43
N TRP A 97 -6.75 6.98 10.31
CA TRP A 97 -5.63 6.04 10.17
C TRP A 97 -4.53 6.61 9.30
N ILE A 98 -3.32 6.74 9.85
CA ILE A 98 -2.14 7.24 9.15
C ILE A 98 -1.07 6.15 9.16
N GLN A 99 -0.64 5.73 7.96
CA GLN A 99 0.40 4.71 7.79
C GLN A 99 1.77 5.32 7.55
N ILE A 100 2.78 4.75 8.21
CA ILE A 100 4.19 5.02 8.00
C ILE A 100 4.87 3.67 7.70
N LEU A 101 5.29 3.49 6.46
CA LEU A 101 6.09 2.34 6.03
C LEU A 101 7.55 2.75 5.94
N LEU A 102 8.41 2.09 6.72
CA LEU A 102 9.86 2.35 6.75
C LEU A 102 10.56 1.42 5.76
N MET A 103 10.84 1.95 4.57
CA MET A 103 11.33 1.21 3.40
C MET A 103 12.87 1.16 3.31
N GLY A 104 13.58 1.10 4.44
CA GLY A 104 15.05 1.09 4.51
C GLY A 104 15.73 2.47 4.46
N GLU A 105 17.06 2.47 4.55
CA GLU A 105 17.87 3.71 4.54
C GLU A 105 17.73 4.46 3.21
N GLY A 106 17.58 5.78 3.28
CA GLY A 106 17.43 6.66 2.11
C GLY A 106 15.99 6.79 1.57
N SER A 107 15.06 5.96 2.02
CA SER A 107 13.64 6.08 1.65
C SER A 107 12.96 7.24 2.37
N ARG A 108 12.24 8.08 1.63
CA ARG A 108 11.46 9.18 2.24
C ARG A 108 10.31 8.61 3.08
N THR A 109 10.23 9.04 4.34
CA THR A 109 9.08 8.75 5.21
C THR A 109 7.82 9.34 4.61
N ARG A 110 6.80 8.50 4.39
CA ARG A 110 5.49 8.93 3.90
C ARG A 110 4.44 8.75 4.99
N PHE A 111 3.67 9.80 5.24
CA PHE A 111 2.50 9.76 6.10
C PHE A 111 1.28 9.57 5.21
N THR A 112 0.77 8.35 5.13
CA THR A 112 -0.30 8.01 4.19
C THR A 112 -1.62 7.87 4.91
N PRO A 113 -2.55 8.84 4.81
CA PRO A 113 -3.88 8.69 5.37
C PRO A 113 -4.67 7.64 4.62
N VAL A 114 -5.40 6.82 5.36
CA VAL A 114 -6.29 5.81 4.82
C VAL A 114 -7.70 6.06 5.33
N GLN A 115 -8.63 6.21 4.41
CA GLN A 115 -10.04 6.38 4.71
C GLN A 115 -10.77 5.05 4.55
N PHE A 116 -11.64 4.76 5.51
CA PHE A 116 -12.45 3.56 5.50
C PHE A 116 -13.94 3.91 5.45
N THR A 117 -14.72 3.04 4.82
CA THR A 117 -16.18 3.07 4.91
C THR A 117 -16.62 2.10 5.98
N VAL A 118 -17.49 2.51 6.90
CA VAL A 118 -18.00 1.62 7.96
C VAL A 118 -19.03 0.66 7.36
N ALA A 119 -18.83 -0.64 7.55
CA ALA A 119 -19.74 -1.70 7.08
C ALA A 119 -20.63 -2.26 8.21
N GLY A 120 -20.20 -2.09 9.46
CA GLY A 120 -20.90 -2.61 10.64
C GLY A 120 -20.14 -2.24 11.92
N ALA A 121 -20.60 -2.79 13.05
CA ALA A 121 -19.95 -2.58 14.35
C ALA A 121 -18.50 -3.09 14.29
N HIS A 122 -17.54 -2.17 14.39
CA HIS A 122 -16.10 -2.46 14.28
C HIS A 122 -15.69 -3.18 12.99
N GLN A 123 -16.45 -2.98 11.90
CA GLN A 123 -16.20 -3.61 10.61
C GLN A 123 -16.08 -2.54 9.53
N LEU A 124 -15.04 -2.67 8.72
CA LEU A 124 -14.69 -1.75 7.65
C LEU A 124 -14.94 -2.41 6.30
N ALA A 125 -15.62 -1.68 5.42
CA ALA A 125 -15.76 -2.10 4.05
C ALA A 125 -14.43 -1.94 3.32
N SER A 126 -14.11 -2.95 2.54
CA SER A 126 -13.09 -2.87 1.50
C SER A 126 -13.71 -2.20 0.25
N PRO A 127 -13.09 -1.18 -0.37
CA PRO A 127 -11.69 -0.76 -0.23
C PRO A 127 -11.49 0.30 0.82
N PRO A 128 -10.28 0.37 1.40
CA PRO A 128 -9.77 1.62 1.91
C PRO A 128 -9.48 2.56 0.73
N ARG A 129 -9.63 3.86 0.97
CA ARG A 129 -9.15 4.89 0.05
C ARG A 129 -7.88 5.50 0.62
N TRP A 130 -6.77 5.32 -0.09
CA TRP A 130 -5.52 6.00 0.21
C TRP A 130 -5.60 7.44 -0.27
N CYS A 131 -5.33 8.37 0.63
CA CYS A 131 -5.28 9.79 0.32
C CYS A 131 -3.86 10.20 -0.08
N GLN A 132 -3.74 11.41 -0.64
CA GLN A 132 -2.45 12.06 -0.83
C GLN A 132 -1.68 12.11 0.51
N SER A 133 -0.39 11.80 0.47
CA SER A 133 0.47 11.81 1.65
C SER A 133 0.49 13.19 2.31
N LEU A 134 0.56 13.20 3.65
CA LEU A 134 0.75 14.41 4.43
C LEU A 134 2.23 14.78 4.48
N SER A 135 2.53 16.06 4.69
CA SER A 135 3.83 16.49 5.20
C SER A 135 3.92 16.26 6.71
N SER A 136 5.14 16.38 7.28
CA SER A 136 5.35 16.31 8.73
C SER A 136 4.56 17.39 9.46
N GLU A 137 4.51 18.60 8.91
CA GLU A 137 3.77 19.74 9.47
C GLU A 137 2.27 19.49 9.44
N GLN A 138 1.75 18.92 8.35
CA GLN A 138 0.34 18.55 8.22
C GLN A 138 -0.06 17.46 9.22
N LEU A 139 0.79 16.45 9.42
CA LEU A 139 0.57 15.44 10.44
C LEU A 139 0.60 16.05 11.85
N ALA A 140 1.54 16.96 12.12
CA ALA A 140 1.62 17.63 13.40
C ALA A 140 0.40 18.53 13.68
N GLN A 141 -0.11 19.23 12.67
CA GLN A 141 -1.37 19.98 12.75
C GLN A 141 -2.57 19.05 13.01
N LEU A 142 -2.59 17.87 12.39
CA LEU A 142 -3.64 16.90 12.57
C LEU A 142 -3.73 16.42 14.03
N VAL A 143 -2.60 16.16 14.70
CA VAL A 143 -2.59 15.65 16.07
C VAL A 143 -2.34 16.72 17.15
N GLY A 144 -1.98 17.94 16.77
CA GLY A 144 -1.67 19.03 17.70
C GLY A 144 -0.26 19.01 18.29
N GLY A 145 0.68 18.27 17.69
CA GLY A 145 2.07 18.14 18.18
C GLY A 145 2.93 17.22 17.31
N PRO A 146 4.24 17.08 17.61
CA PRO A 146 5.13 16.20 16.86
C PRO A 146 4.73 14.73 17.00
N VAL A 147 4.91 13.97 15.92
CA VAL A 147 4.69 12.52 15.87
C VAL A 147 6.04 11.82 15.75
N GLU A 148 6.24 10.73 16.48
CA GLU A 148 7.46 9.94 16.33
C GLU A 148 7.36 9.04 15.10
N THR A 149 8.17 9.33 14.10
CA THR A 149 8.08 8.68 12.79
C THR A 149 8.90 7.40 12.69
N GLY A 150 9.83 7.22 13.63
CA GLY A 150 10.67 6.03 13.71
C GLY A 150 9.96 4.84 14.36
N ARG A 151 10.51 3.66 14.10
CA ARG A 151 10.03 2.40 14.68
C ARG A 151 10.12 2.36 16.22
N GLY A 152 10.99 3.20 16.80
CA GLY A 152 11.31 3.20 18.23
C GLY A 152 12.33 2.13 18.60
N PRO A 153 12.74 2.05 19.88
CA PRO A 153 13.66 1.04 20.37
C PRO A 153 12.97 -0.32 20.35
N TYR A 154 13.27 -1.12 19.35
CA TYR A 154 12.80 -2.50 19.26
C TYR A 154 13.79 -3.32 18.43
N THR A 155 14.17 -4.46 18.99
CA THR A 155 14.93 -5.46 18.26
C THR A 155 13.95 -6.41 17.62
N LEU A 156 13.87 -6.40 16.29
CA LEU A 156 13.22 -7.49 15.57
C LEU A 156 13.77 -8.80 16.13
N PRO A 157 12.94 -9.75 16.59
CA PRO A 157 13.45 -11.09 16.86
C PRO A 157 14.13 -11.51 15.56
N GLN A 158 15.42 -11.84 15.65
CA GLN A 158 16.17 -12.27 14.49
C GLN A 158 15.39 -13.43 13.88
N ARG A 159 14.72 -13.17 12.76
CA ARG A 159 14.30 -14.26 11.91
C ARG A 159 15.59 -14.97 11.51
N PRO A 160 15.60 -16.31 11.46
CA PRO A 160 16.62 -16.98 10.66
C PRO A 160 16.63 -16.26 9.32
N ALA A 161 17.81 -15.86 8.82
CA ALA A 161 17.92 -15.09 7.59
C ALA A 161 17.00 -15.72 6.54
N GLU A 162 15.86 -15.05 6.27
CA GLU A 162 14.97 -15.53 5.22
C GLU A 162 15.81 -15.47 3.95
N PRO A 163 15.82 -16.54 3.15
CA PRO A 163 16.59 -16.54 1.92
C PRO A 163 16.19 -15.30 1.12
N VAL A 164 17.17 -14.42 0.83
CA VAL A 164 16.93 -13.11 0.19
C VAL A 164 15.97 -13.27 -0.97
N ALA A 165 14.75 -12.73 -0.90
CA ALA A 165 13.73 -12.87 -1.94
C ALA A 165 14.32 -12.83 -3.36
N VAL A 166 14.20 -13.91 -4.15
CA VAL A 166 14.69 -13.90 -5.54
C VAL A 166 13.61 -13.28 -6.40
N LEU A 167 13.85 -12.07 -6.89
CA LEU A 167 12.95 -11.48 -7.88
C LEU A 167 13.09 -12.21 -9.21
N GLU A 168 12.01 -12.80 -9.71
CA GLU A 168 12.00 -13.53 -10.98
C GLU A 168 11.00 -12.97 -11.99
N PRO A 169 11.37 -12.90 -13.29
CA PRO A 169 10.44 -12.56 -14.35
C PRO A 169 9.37 -13.64 -14.56
N ALA A 170 8.12 -13.37 -14.21
CA ALA A 170 7.00 -14.27 -14.49
C ALA A 170 6.03 -13.70 -15.53
N TRP A 171 5.29 -14.60 -16.17
CA TRP A 171 4.15 -14.23 -17.00
C TRP A 171 2.96 -13.91 -16.11
N VAL A 172 2.39 -12.70 -16.26
CA VAL A 172 1.23 -12.28 -15.47
C VAL A 172 0.05 -13.22 -15.68
N LEU A 173 -0.14 -13.74 -16.90
CA LEU A 173 -1.17 -14.73 -17.21
C LEU A 173 -1.05 -16.04 -16.43
N ALA A 174 0.16 -16.41 -15.99
CA ALA A 174 0.44 -17.64 -15.27
C ALA A 174 0.27 -17.48 -13.75
N LEU A 175 0.07 -16.25 -13.26
CA LEU A 175 -0.19 -16.01 -11.85
C LEU A 175 -1.60 -16.47 -11.47
N PRO A 176 -1.82 -16.84 -10.18
CA PRO A 176 -3.14 -17.18 -9.70
C PRO A 176 -4.14 -16.05 -9.98
N ARG A 177 -5.42 -16.41 -10.13
CA ARG A 177 -6.46 -15.42 -10.39
C ARG A 177 -6.84 -14.75 -9.07
N PRO A 178 -6.78 -13.42 -8.97
CA PRO A 178 -7.26 -12.73 -7.78
C PRO A 178 -8.77 -12.95 -7.65
N ASP A 179 -9.20 -13.76 -6.68
CA ASP A 179 -10.62 -14.03 -6.43
C ASP A 179 -11.41 -12.76 -6.10
N SER A 180 -12.68 -12.73 -6.49
CA SER A 180 -13.59 -11.59 -6.32
C SER A 180 -13.96 -11.31 -4.87
N ASP A 181 -13.96 -12.35 -4.02
CA ASP A 181 -14.78 -12.33 -2.80
C ASP A 181 -14.07 -11.72 -1.60
N ALA A 182 -12.73 -11.70 -1.60
CA ALA A 182 -11.94 -11.14 -0.51
C ALA A 182 -11.79 -9.61 -0.58
N ASP A 183 -11.94 -9.00 -1.77
CA ASP A 183 -11.66 -7.58 -2.01
C ASP A 183 -12.84 -6.89 -2.67
N ARG A 184 -13.80 -6.45 -1.84
CA ARG A 184 -14.84 -5.49 -2.26
C ARG A 184 -14.22 -4.16 -2.74
N ALA A 185 -12.94 -3.97 -2.43
CA ALA A 185 -12.04 -2.91 -2.83
C ALA A 185 -11.97 -2.54 -4.29
N CYS A 186 -11.58 -3.54 -5.03
CA CYS A 186 -11.24 -3.42 -6.40
C CYS A 186 -12.41 -4.08 -7.10
N ASN A 187 -13.52 -3.36 -7.28
CA ASN A 187 -14.83 -3.81 -7.82
C ASN A 187 -14.95 -5.32 -8.05
N SER A 188 -15.82 -5.98 -7.30
CA SER A 188 -16.11 -7.43 -7.19
C SER A 188 -16.19 -8.30 -8.46
N ARG A 189 -15.97 -7.79 -9.68
CA ARG A 189 -15.87 -8.62 -10.87
C ARG A 189 -14.48 -9.23 -11.00
N THR A 190 -14.41 -10.56 -11.05
CA THR A 190 -13.19 -11.29 -11.41
C THR A 190 -12.80 -10.96 -12.85
N VAL A 191 -11.49 -10.83 -13.11
CA VAL A 191 -11.01 -10.69 -14.50
C VAL A 191 -11.18 -12.04 -15.20
N SER A 192 -12.14 -12.13 -16.11
CA SER A 192 -12.38 -13.38 -16.84
C SER A 192 -11.15 -13.78 -17.66
N THR A 193 -10.92 -15.08 -17.84
CA THR A 193 -9.81 -15.61 -18.65
C THR A 193 -9.85 -15.04 -20.07
N ARG A 194 -11.04 -14.94 -20.68
CA ARG A 194 -11.22 -14.34 -22.01
C ARG A 194 -10.77 -12.89 -22.04
N GLN A 195 -11.18 -12.09 -21.05
CA GLN A 195 -10.76 -10.69 -20.95
C GLN A 195 -9.24 -10.57 -20.78
N ALA A 196 -8.65 -11.38 -19.90
CA ALA A 196 -7.22 -11.37 -19.69
C ALA A 196 -6.46 -11.75 -20.97
N LEU A 197 -6.87 -12.80 -21.68
CA LEU A 197 -6.26 -13.21 -22.95
C LEU A 197 -6.40 -12.12 -24.02
N LEU A 198 -7.59 -11.52 -24.16
CA LEU A 198 -7.81 -10.40 -25.08
C LEU A 198 -6.87 -9.23 -24.78
N ARG A 199 -6.62 -8.94 -23.50
CA ARG A 199 -5.71 -7.85 -23.09
C ARG A 199 -4.25 -8.15 -23.37
N GLN A 200 -3.85 -9.40 -23.53
CA GLN A 200 -2.47 -9.76 -23.87
C GLN A 200 -2.18 -9.50 -25.35
N VAL A 201 -3.23 -9.58 -26.19
CA VAL A 201 -3.20 -9.22 -27.61
C VAL A 201 -3.39 -7.71 -27.80
N TRP A 202 -4.37 -7.11 -27.11
CA TRP A 202 -4.68 -5.68 -27.16
C TRP A 202 -4.56 -5.02 -25.77
N PRO A 203 -3.32 -4.72 -25.35
CA PRO A 203 -3.06 -4.10 -24.06
C PRO A 203 -3.57 -2.66 -24.03
N ARG A 204 -3.99 -2.23 -22.83
CA ARG A 204 -4.26 -0.82 -22.54
C ARG A 204 -3.06 -0.27 -21.78
N ARG A 205 -2.53 0.86 -22.25
CA ARG A 205 -1.34 1.52 -21.70
C ARG A 205 -1.68 2.94 -21.25
N GLY A 206 -0.87 3.47 -20.36
CA GLY A 206 -1.00 4.81 -19.81
C GLY A 206 -1.84 4.91 -18.53
N PRO A 207 -1.80 6.07 -17.86
CA PRO A 207 -2.63 6.38 -16.71
C PRO A 207 -4.13 6.25 -17.04
N GLY A 208 -4.91 5.63 -16.16
CA GLY A 208 -6.35 5.39 -16.41
C GLY A 208 -6.65 4.29 -17.43
N ALA A 209 -5.65 3.52 -17.88
CA ALA A 209 -5.85 2.36 -18.76
C ALA A 209 -6.75 1.28 -18.13
N CYS A 210 -6.81 1.23 -16.80
CA CYS A 210 -7.79 0.41 -16.12
C CYS A 210 -9.16 1.08 -16.15
N THR A 211 -10.18 0.35 -16.62
CA THR A 211 -11.58 0.81 -16.69
C THR A 211 -12.30 0.85 -15.36
N ARG A 212 -11.62 0.54 -14.25
CA ARG A 212 -12.22 0.60 -12.92
C ARG A 212 -12.10 2.01 -12.34
N PRO A 213 -13.04 2.42 -11.48
CA PRO A 213 -12.89 3.65 -10.72
C PRO A 213 -11.54 3.67 -10.02
N ALA A 214 -10.86 4.81 -10.03
CA ALA A 214 -9.55 5.03 -9.39
C ALA A 214 -9.62 5.02 -7.85
N THR A 215 -10.56 4.27 -7.24
CA THR A 215 -10.71 4.16 -5.79
C THR A 215 -9.56 3.40 -5.13
N CYS A 216 -8.80 2.64 -5.92
CA CYS A 216 -7.61 1.93 -5.47
C CYS A 216 -6.37 2.49 -6.20
N TRP A 217 -5.34 2.88 -5.44
CA TRP A 217 -4.13 3.53 -5.94
C TRP A 217 -3.42 2.72 -7.05
N TYR A 218 -3.45 1.40 -6.96
CA TYR A 218 -2.86 0.50 -7.96
C TYR A 218 -3.45 0.68 -9.38
N HIS A 219 -4.62 1.30 -9.53
CA HIS A 219 -5.25 1.54 -10.84
C HIS A 219 -4.82 2.88 -11.47
N GLY A 220 -4.04 3.69 -10.76
CA GLY A 220 -3.77 5.09 -11.13
C GLY A 220 -2.82 5.30 -12.30
N GLY A 221 -1.90 4.37 -12.58
CA GLY A 221 -0.85 4.59 -13.58
C GLY A 221 -0.50 3.38 -14.44
N ASP A 222 0.64 3.46 -15.14
CA ASP A 222 1.02 2.51 -16.19
C ASP A 222 1.91 1.36 -15.68
N TRP A 223 1.29 0.23 -15.35
CA TRP A 223 2.02 -0.98 -14.96
C TRP A 223 2.87 -1.62 -16.07
N HIS A 224 2.65 -1.29 -17.35
CA HIS A 224 3.54 -1.74 -18.43
C HIS A 224 4.89 -1.04 -18.32
N LEU A 225 4.87 0.28 -18.09
CA LEU A 225 6.08 1.07 -17.89
C LEU A 225 6.82 0.61 -16.65
N VAL A 226 6.11 0.48 -15.51
CA VAL A 226 6.70 0.02 -14.24
C VAL A 226 7.33 -1.37 -14.38
N SER A 227 6.57 -2.35 -14.89
CA SER A 227 7.08 -3.73 -15.02
C SER A 227 8.21 -3.82 -16.05
N GLY A 228 8.12 -3.09 -17.16
CA GLY A 228 9.17 -3.05 -18.17
C GLY A 228 10.46 -2.41 -17.66
N THR A 229 10.37 -1.35 -16.87
CA THR A 229 11.51 -0.71 -16.21
C THR A 229 12.15 -1.66 -15.19
N ALA A 230 11.35 -2.27 -14.31
CA ALA A 230 11.84 -3.22 -13.31
C ALA A 230 12.57 -4.41 -13.96
N LEU A 231 11.98 -5.01 -15.00
CA LEU A 231 12.56 -6.14 -15.73
C LEU A 231 13.89 -5.77 -16.41
N ARG A 232 13.96 -4.61 -17.07
CA ARG A 232 15.19 -4.14 -17.75
C ARG A 232 16.30 -3.87 -16.75
N LEU A 233 16.00 -3.17 -15.66
CA LEU A 233 16.98 -2.81 -14.65
C LEU A 233 17.49 -4.05 -13.90
N LEU A 234 16.60 -5.00 -13.56
CA LEU A 234 17.01 -6.26 -12.95
C LEU A 234 17.90 -7.08 -13.89
N ALA A 235 17.57 -7.13 -15.19
CA ALA A 235 18.39 -7.81 -16.18
C ALA A 235 19.77 -7.15 -16.34
N ALA A 236 19.84 -5.82 -16.34
CA ALA A 236 21.11 -5.07 -16.40
C ALA A 236 21.97 -5.30 -15.16
N ALA A 237 21.40 -5.19 -13.96
CA ALA A 237 22.11 -5.44 -12.70
C ALA A 237 22.67 -6.88 -12.62
N ARG A 238 21.91 -7.86 -13.13
CA ARG A 238 22.39 -9.24 -13.24
C ARG A 238 23.52 -9.40 -14.24
N ALA A 239 23.45 -8.75 -15.40
CA ALA A 239 24.51 -8.79 -16.40
C ALA A 239 25.82 -8.16 -15.89
N GLU A 240 25.70 -7.18 -14.98
CA GLU A 240 26.83 -6.53 -14.30
C GLU A 240 27.35 -7.31 -13.07
N ASN A 241 26.77 -8.48 -12.76
CA ASN A 241 27.09 -9.29 -11.58
C ASN A 241 26.98 -8.52 -10.25
N ILE A 242 26.02 -7.60 -10.15
CA ILE A 242 25.70 -6.95 -8.88
C ILE A 242 25.28 -8.01 -7.85
N ALA A 243 25.81 -7.88 -6.63
CA ALA A 243 25.49 -8.81 -5.54
C ALA A 243 23.99 -8.82 -5.27
N ARG A 244 23.46 -9.98 -4.88
CA ARG A 244 22.01 -10.20 -4.71
C ARG A 244 21.41 -9.23 -3.68
N GLU A 245 22.18 -8.92 -2.65
CA GLU A 245 21.83 -8.04 -1.55
C GLU A 245 21.73 -6.58 -2.02
N ASP A 246 22.52 -6.20 -3.04
CA ASP A 246 22.60 -4.84 -3.56
C ASP A 246 21.70 -4.59 -4.78
N ILE A 247 21.25 -5.67 -5.46
CA ILE A 247 20.42 -5.59 -6.68
C ILE A 247 19.21 -4.67 -6.49
N LEU A 248 18.49 -4.80 -5.36
CA LEU A 248 17.30 -3.98 -5.11
C LEU A 248 17.64 -2.48 -5.02
N HIS A 249 18.72 -2.15 -4.31
CA HIS A 249 19.17 -0.78 -4.14
C HIS A 249 19.56 -0.16 -5.49
N VAL A 250 20.38 -0.86 -6.26
CA VAL A 250 20.85 -0.42 -7.58
C VAL A 250 19.69 -0.26 -8.57
N VAL A 251 18.74 -1.20 -8.59
CA VAL A 251 17.55 -1.12 -9.45
C VAL A 251 16.69 0.09 -9.07
N LEU A 252 16.51 0.37 -7.78
CA LEU A 252 15.74 1.52 -7.32
C LEU A 252 16.41 2.84 -7.65
N GLU A 253 17.72 2.95 -7.43
CA GLU A 253 18.50 4.14 -7.75
C GLU A 253 18.41 4.49 -9.23
N ARG A 254 18.72 3.53 -10.11
CA ARG A 254 18.60 3.70 -11.56
C ARG A 254 17.16 3.95 -12.00
N GLY A 255 16.18 3.38 -11.29
CA GLY A 255 14.76 3.60 -11.54
C GLY A 255 14.36 5.07 -11.44
N ARG A 256 14.94 5.82 -10.49
CA ARG A 256 14.64 7.24 -10.27
C ARG A 256 15.05 8.15 -11.42
N GLU A 257 15.98 7.69 -12.27
CA GLU A 257 16.37 8.39 -13.49
C GLU A 257 15.41 8.14 -14.66
N LEU A 258 14.62 7.06 -14.60
CA LEU A 258 13.79 6.60 -15.71
C LEU A 258 12.30 6.86 -15.52
N VAL A 259 11.83 6.90 -14.28
CA VAL A 259 10.42 7.10 -13.93
C VAL A 259 10.29 8.06 -12.76
N THR A 260 9.19 8.81 -12.72
CA THR A 260 8.91 9.78 -11.65
C THR A 260 7.44 9.66 -11.23
N GLY A 261 7.05 10.39 -10.16
CA GLY A 261 5.67 10.40 -9.70
C GLY A 261 5.16 9.01 -9.37
N TRP A 262 3.91 8.72 -9.75
CA TRP A 262 3.22 7.45 -9.45
C TRP A 262 4.02 6.23 -9.93
N GLU A 263 4.67 6.29 -11.10
CA GLU A 263 5.44 5.18 -11.65
C GLU A 263 6.65 4.82 -10.78
N MET A 264 7.33 5.81 -10.19
CA MET A 264 8.45 5.54 -9.27
C MET A 264 7.95 4.90 -7.98
N GLU A 265 6.82 5.38 -7.45
CA GLU A 265 6.18 4.79 -6.27
C GLU A 265 5.72 3.34 -6.52
N ALA A 266 5.19 3.07 -7.72
CA ALA A 266 4.79 1.74 -8.15
C ALA A 266 5.99 0.81 -8.37
N LEU A 267 7.12 1.34 -8.85
CA LEU A 267 8.38 0.61 -8.95
C LEU A 267 8.93 0.24 -7.57
N GLU A 268 8.95 1.19 -6.63
CA GLU A 268 9.30 0.96 -5.22
C GLU A 268 8.42 -0.13 -4.60
N SER A 269 7.09 -0.01 -4.77
CA SER A 269 6.15 -1.01 -4.28
C SER A 269 6.37 -2.40 -4.89
N LEU A 270 6.70 -2.50 -6.18
CA LEU A 270 6.93 -3.78 -6.85
C LEU A 270 8.22 -4.47 -6.40
N LEU A 271 9.27 -3.71 -6.07
CA LEU A 271 10.58 -4.27 -5.73
C LEU A 271 10.72 -4.60 -4.25
N ILE A 272 10.13 -3.78 -3.38
CA ILE A 272 10.25 -3.94 -1.92
C ILE A 272 9.16 -4.86 -1.39
N GLU A 273 7.98 -4.82 -2.00
CA GLU A 273 6.83 -5.65 -1.67
C GLU A 273 6.39 -6.44 -2.91
N PRO A 274 7.20 -7.40 -3.40
CA PRO A 274 6.93 -8.08 -4.66
C PRO A 274 5.60 -8.85 -4.67
N ILE A 275 5.19 -9.25 -5.87
CA ILE A 275 4.05 -10.16 -6.00
C ILE A 275 4.52 -11.53 -5.52
N HIS A 276 3.87 -12.04 -4.47
CA HIS A 276 4.20 -13.31 -3.85
C HIS A 276 2.95 -14.22 -3.95
N PRO A 277 2.84 -15.00 -5.04
CA PRO A 277 1.75 -15.95 -5.21
C PRO A 277 1.97 -17.17 -4.31
N GLN A 278 0.95 -17.54 -3.55
CA GLN A 278 0.97 -18.77 -2.78
C GLN A 278 0.57 -19.93 -3.71
N ARG A 279 1.56 -20.76 -4.07
CA ARG A 279 1.37 -21.80 -5.09
C ARG A 279 0.45 -22.94 -4.65
N GLU A 280 0.38 -23.22 -3.35
CA GLU A 280 -0.34 -24.37 -2.80
C GLU A 280 -1.86 -24.22 -2.84
N ASP A 281 -2.38 -23.01 -2.64
CA ASP A 281 -3.82 -22.73 -2.57
C ASP A 281 -4.31 -21.74 -3.63
N GLY A 282 -3.42 -21.27 -4.52
CA GLY A 282 -3.75 -20.28 -5.54
C GLY A 282 -4.06 -18.90 -4.98
N THR A 283 -3.68 -18.62 -3.73
CA THR A 283 -3.87 -17.31 -3.10
C THR A 283 -2.62 -16.44 -3.25
N PHE A 284 -2.60 -15.29 -2.57
CA PHE A 284 -1.50 -14.34 -2.59
C PHE A 284 -1.10 -13.99 -1.17
N VAL A 285 0.19 -14.09 -0.87
CA VAL A 285 0.78 -13.46 0.31
C VAL A 285 0.86 -11.94 0.07
N ASN A 286 1.23 -11.53 -1.15
CA ASN A 286 1.30 -10.13 -1.56
C ASN A 286 1.06 -9.96 -3.06
N GLY A 287 0.65 -8.76 -3.48
CA GLY A 287 0.57 -8.39 -4.90
C GLY A 287 -0.71 -8.80 -5.63
N ARG A 288 -1.75 -9.20 -4.89
CA ARG A 288 -3.08 -9.51 -5.42
C ARG A 288 -3.66 -8.36 -6.24
N HIS A 289 -3.62 -7.13 -5.72
CA HIS A 289 -4.13 -5.94 -6.42
C HIS A 289 -3.31 -5.61 -7.67
N ARG A 290 -1.98 -5.67 -7.59
CA ARG A 290 -1.09 -5.45 -8.74
C ARG A 290 -1.37 -6.45 -9.85
N THR A 291 -1.44 -7.73 -9.50
CA THR A 291 -1.75 -8.83 -10.43
C THR A 291 -3.09 -8.61 -11.12
N ARG A 292 -4.12 -8.19 -10.37
CA ARG A 292 -5.42 -7.84 -10.95
C ARG A 292 -5.30 -6.74 -11.99
N VAL A 293 -4.71 -5.59 -11.64
CA VAL A 293 -4.55 -4.46 -12.57
C VAL A 293 -3.76 -4.88 -13.81
N MET A 294 -2.65 -5.58 -13.62
CA MET A 294 -1.79 -6.08 -14.69
C MET A 294 -2.55 -6.99 -15.66
N LEU A 295 -3.43 -7.87 -15.16
CA LEU A 295 -4.30 -8.71 -16.00
C LEU A 295 -5.33 -7.87 -16.78
N GLU A 296 -5.87 -6.81 -16.18
CA GLU A 296 -6.86 -5.93 -16.83
C GLU A 296 -6.27 -5.00 -17.88
N THR A 297 -5.03 -4.55 -17.69
CA THR A 297 -4.32 -3.67 -18.62
C THR A 297 -3.48 -4.47 -19.63
N GLY A 298 -3.29 -5.77 -19.42
CA GLY A 298 -2.61 -6.65 -20.36
C GLY A 298 -1.09 -6.66 -20.23
N VAL A 299 -0.56 -6.35 -19.05
CA VAL A 299 0.87 -6.51 -18.76
C VAL A 299 1.24 -7.97 -18.96
N ARG A 300 2.30 -8.21 -19.74
CA ARG A 300 2.71 -9.56 -20.15
C ARG A 300 3.58 -10.23 -19.10
N ARG A 301 4.61 -9.51 -18.66
CA ARG A 301 5.59 -9.99 -17.69
C ARG A 301 5.78 -8.97 -16.60
N THR A 302 6.08 -9.47 -15.41
CA THR A 302 6.41 -8.67 -14.23
C THR A 302 7.38 -9.43 -13.34
N LEU A 303 7.81 -8.80 -12.24
CA LEU A 303 8.63 -9.46 -11.24
C LEU A 303 7.75 -10.06 -10.14
N ILE A 304 8.08 -11.29 -9.75
CA ILE A 304 7.51 -11.97 -8.59
C ILE A 304 8.62 -12.40 -7.65
N GLU A 305 8.22 -12.78 -6.45
CA GLU A 305 9.01 -13.59 -5.51
C GLU A 305 8.54 -15.06 -5.56
#